data_AF-A0A4Q4SZ84-F1
#
_entry.id   AF-A0A4Q4SZ84-F1
#
_cell.length_a   1.000
_cell.length_b   1.000
_cell.length_c   1.000
_cell.angle_alpha   90.00
_cell.angle_beta   90.00
_cell.angle_gamma   90.00
#
_symmetry.space_group_name_H-M   'P 1'
#
loop_
_entity.id
_entity.type
_entity.pdbx_description
1 polymer ?
#
loop_
_entity_poly.entity_id
_entity_poly.type
_entity_poly.pdbx_seq_one_letter_code
_entity_poly.pdbx_strand_id
1 'polypeptide(L)'
;MSRGVAGNDERAVDAWRSITDGFGGATKARESYLPYSLMNDVGIGQDAFGHYGEENVRWLNKVEEKYGQIGVFYKLVACGFKISSEWVVSKA
;
A
#
# COMPACT_ATOMS: atom_id res chain seq x y z
N MET A 1 27.25 -5.68 5.14
CA MET A 1 26.12 -6.61 5.03
C MET A 1 25.51 -6.81 6.42
N SER A 2 24.43 -6.10 6.74
CA SER A 2 23.78 -6.14 8.06
C SER A 2 22.68 -7.21 8.09
N ARG A 3 22.96 -8.36 8.71
CA ARG A 3 21.97 -9.45 8.91
C ARG A 3 21.01 -9.21 10.08
N GLY A 4 21.13 -8.08 10.79
CA GLY A 4 20.35 -7.79 12.01
C GLY A 4 19.10 -6.91 11.81
N VAL A 5 18.94 -6.25 10.66
CA VAL A 5 17.86 -5.26 10.43
C VAL A 5 16.61 -5.91 9.83
N ALA A 6 16.77 -6.79 8.83
CA ALA A 6 15.64 -7.43 8.15
C ALA A 6 14.72 -8.23 9.10
N GLY A 7 15.29 -8.93 10.10
CA GLY A 7 14.50 -9.70 11.07
C GLY A 7 13.73 -8.84 12.08
N ASN A 8 14.10 -7.57 12.26
CA ASN A 8 13.33 -6.63 13.09
C ASN A 8 12.18 -6.01 12.29
N ASP A 9 12.39 -5.76 11.00
CA ASP A 9 11.37 -5.19 10.13
C ASP A 9 10.19 -6.17 9.94
N GLU A 10 10.46 -7.45 9.74
CA GLU A 10 9.44 -8.50 9.65
C GLU A 10 8.60 -8.56 10.94
N ARG A 11 9.25 -8.54 12.11
CA ARG A 11 8.57 -8.54 13.41
C ARG A 11 7.71 -7.29 13.62
N ALA A 12 8.18 -6.13 13.17
CA ALA A 12 7.42 -4.88 13.24
C ALA A 12 6.17 -4.94 12.34
N VAL A 13 6.29 -5.48 11.13
CA VAL A 13 5.16 -5.68 10.21
C VAL A 13 4.14 -6.65 10.80
N ASP A 14 4.58 -7.78 11.37
CA ASP A 14 3.67 -8.77 11.97
C ASP A 14 2.93 -8.22 13.20
N ALA A 15 3.63 -7.46 14.04
CA ALA A 15 3.01 -6.79 15.18
C ALA A 15 1.96 -5.76 14.73
N TRP A 16 2.28 -4.95 13.72
CA TRP A 16 1.34 -3.99 13.15
C TRP A 16 0.11 -4.65 12.52
N ARG A 17 0.28 -5.76 11.79
CA ARG A 17 -0.83 -6.55 11.24
C ARG A 17 -1.75 -7.06 12.33
N SER A 18 -1.20 -7.70 13.36
CA SER A 18 -1.96 -8.24 14.48
C SER A 18 -2.83 -7.18 15.17
N ILE A 19 -2.29 -5.98 15.39
CA ILE A 19 -3.04 -4.85 15.96
C ILE A 19 -4.17 -4.41 15.02
N THR A 20 -3.86 -4.22 13.73
CA THR A 20 -4.81 -3.73 12.73
C THR A 20 -5.96 -4.73 12.51
N ASP A 21 -5.66 -6.03 12.49
CA ASP A 21 -6.66 -7.10 12.38
C ASP A 21 -7.58 -7.13 13.60
N GLY A 22 -7.02 -6.92 14.81
CA GLY A 22 -7.80 -6.80 16.04
C GLY A 22 -8.80 -5.64 15.99
N PHE A 23 -8.35 -4.45 15.57
CA PHE A 23 -9.24 -3.30 15.38
C PHE A 23 -10.27 -3.55 14.28
N GLY A 24 -9.86 -4.16 13.16
CA GLY A 24 -10.74 -4.51 12.04
C GLY A 24 -11.85 -5.47 12.46
N GLY A 25 -11.52 -6.51 13.24
CA GLY A 25 -12.51 -7.44 13.79
C GLY A 25 -13.49 -6.76 14.74
N ALA A 26 -12.99 -5.94 15.67
CA ALA A 26 -13.81 -5.25 16.66
C ALA A 26 -14.78 -4.24 16.03
N THR A 27 -14.34 -3.51 15.00
CA THR A 27 -15.17 -2.52 14.29
C THR A 27 -16.17 -3.19 13.35
N LYS A 28 -15.82 -4.31 12.70
CA LYS A 28 -16.78 -5.12 11.93
C LYS A 28 -17.90 -5.66 12.82
N ALA A 29 -17.56 -6.17 14.00
CA ALA A 29 -18.54 -6.66 14.97
C ALA A 29 -19.49 -5.56 15.50
N ARG A 30 -19.10 -4.29 15.39
CA ARG A 30 -19.91 -3.13 15.81
C ARG A 30 -20.59 -2.42 14.63
N GLU A 31 -20.51 -2.98 13.42
CA GLU A 31 -21.01 -2.35 12.18
C GLU A 31 -20.44 -0.94 11.93
N SER A 32 -19.27 -0.64 12.53
CA SER A 32 -18.60 0.66 12.43
C SER A 32 -17.30 0.58 11.62
N TYR A 33 -17.10 -0.53 10.88
CA TYR A 33 -15.92 -0.73 10.06
C TYR A 33 -15.99 0.15 8.82
N LEU A 34 -14.91 0.90 8.59
CA LEU A 34 -14.74 1.68 7.36
C LEU A 34 -13.98 0.80 6.36
N PRO A 35 -14.58 0.44 5.21
CA PRO A 35 -13.97 -0.44 4.24
C PRO A 35 -12.96 0.27 3.33
N TYR A 36 -12.58 1.52 3.64
CA TYR A 36 -11.65 2.29 2.82
C TYR A 36 -10.32 2.48 3.54
N SER A 37 -9.23 2.29 2.79
CA SER A 37 -7.89 2.70 3.20
C SER A 37 -7.52 4.00 2.49
N LEU A 38 -6.96 4.96 3.23
CA LEU A 38 -6.50 6.22 2.67
C LEU A 38 -5.13 5.99 2.04
N MET A 39 -4.97 6.28 0.75
CA MET A 39 -3.71 6.06 0.02
C MET A 39 -2.46 6.60 0.73
N ASN A 40 -2.60 7.71 1.49
CA ASN A 40 -1.49 8.33 2.22
C ASN A 40 -1.01 7.52 3.44
N ASP A 41 -1.83 6.60 3.95
CA ASP A 41 -1.60 5.82 5.16
C ASP A 41 -1.59 4.30 4.90
N VAL A 42 -1.63 3.90 3.62
CA VAL A 42 -1.56 2.49 3.24
C VAL A 42 -0.16 1.93 3.53
N GLY A 43 -0.13 0.87 4.33
CA GLY A 43 1.09 0.17 4.72
C GLY A 43 1.49 -0.97 3.77
N ILE A 44 2.56 -1.68 4.14
CA ILE A 44 3.08 -2.82 3.37
C ILE A 44 2.03 -3.94 3.28
N GLY A 45 1.71 -4.34 2.04
CA GLY A 45 0.81 -5.48 1.75
C GLY A 45 -0.68 -5.14 1.81
N GLN A 46 -1.04 -3.87 2.01
CA GLN A 46 -2.42 -3.41 1.89
C GLN A 46 -2.71 -2.95 0.46
N ASP A 47 -3.91 -3.26 -0.02
CA ASP A 47 -4.38 -2.78 -1.32
C ASP A 47 -4.90 -1.34 -1.21
N ALA A 48 -4.10 -0.37 -1.64
CA ALA A 48 -4.51 1.03 -1.65
C ALA A 48 -5.69 1.29 -2.59
N PHE A 49 -5.68 0.68 -3.78
CA PHE A 49 -6.55 1.08 -4.87
C PHE A 49 -7.86 0.30 -4.90
N GLY A 50 -7.85 -0.99 -4.54
CA GLY A 50 -9.06 -1.82 -4.53
C GLY A 50 -10.17 -1.28 -3.62
N HIS A 51 -9.81 -0.58 -2.55
CA HIS A 51 -10.76 0.04 -1.63
C HIS A 51 -11.52 1.25 -2.22
N TYR A 52 -11.06 1.84 -3.32
CA TYR A 52 -11.80 2.90 -4.02
C TYR A 52 -12.92 2.35 -4.92
N GLY A 53 -13.02 1.03 -5.07
CA GLY A 53 -14.04 0.38 -5.89
C GLY A 53 -13.64 0.28 -7.36
N GLU A 54 -14.15 -0.75 -8.04
CA GLU A 54 -13.68 -1.13 -9.37
C GLU A 54 -13.85 -0.03 -10.42
N GLU A 55 -14.93 0.76 -10.33
CA GLU A 55 -15.18 1.85 -11.29
C GLU A 55 -14.10 2.93 -11.21
N ASN A 56 -13.74 3.35 -10.00
CA ASN A 56 -12.70 4.34 -9.77
C ASN A 56 -11.34 3.79 -10.21
N VAL A 57 -11.05 2.52 -9.92
CA VAL A 57 -9.81 1.86 -10.38
C VAL A 57 -9.75 1.82 -11.91
N ARG A 58 -10.85 1.44 -12.58
CA ARG A 58 -10.93 1.47 -14.05
C ARG A 58 -10.70 2.87 -14.62
N TRP A 59 -11.25 3.90 -13.97
CA TRP A 59 -11.04 5.29 -14.39
C TRP A 59 -9.57 5.72 -14.22
N LEU A 60 -8.96 5.43 -13.07
CA LEU A 60 -7.54 5.73 -12.82
C LEU A 60 -6.63 5.05 -13.85
N ASN A 61 -6.91 3.80 -14.21
CA ASN A 61 -6.17 3.10 -15.26
C ASN A 61 -6.26 3.80 -16.62
N LYS A 62 -7.44 4.33 -16.99
CA LYS A 62 -7.59 5.13 -18.24
C LYS A 62 -6.83 6.45 -18.18
N VAL A 63 -6.79 7.09 -17.01
CA VAL A 63 -6.00 8.31 -16.80
C VAL A 63 -4.51 8.00 -16.98
N GLU A 64 -4.03 6.90 -16.40
CA GLU A 64 -2.65 6.45 -16.55
C GLU A 64 -2.30 6.14 -18.01
N GLU A 65 -3.17 5.41 -18.72
CA GLU A 65 -2.97 5.12 -20.15
C GLU A 65 -2.87 6.40 -21.01
N LYS A 66 -3.65 7.42 -20.67
CA LYS A 66 -3.69 8.67 -21.43
C LYS A 66 -2.54 9.62 -21.10
N TYR A 67 -2.15 9.71 -19.84
CA TYR A 67 -1.24 10.76 -19.34
C TYR A 67 0.08 10.22 -18.75
N GLY A 68 0.14 8.95 -18.38
CA GLY A 68 1.29 8.30 -17.71
C GLY A 68 2.17 7.44 -18.63
N GLN A 69 2.03 7.57 -19.95
CA GLN A 69 2.55 6.65 -20.98
C GLN A 69 4.04 6.25 -20.89
N ILE A 70 4.88 7.10 -20.32
CA ILE A 70 6.33 6.86 -20.19
C ILE A 70 6.75 6.42 -18.78
N GLY A 71 5.77 6.25 -17.88
CA GLY A 71 5.93 5.81 -16.51
C GLY A 71 6.86 6.70 -15.68
N VAL A 72 6.97 7.99 -16.02
CA VAL A 72 7.89 8.93 -15.37
C VAL A 72 7.59 9.03 -13.88
N PHE A 73 6.31 9.04 -13.49
CA PHE A 73 5.95 9.08 -12.08
C PHE A 73 6.28 7.79 -11.34
N TYR A 74 6.13 6.62 -11.97
CA TYR A 74 6.60 5.35 -11.38
C TYR A 74 8.13 5.30 -11.19
N LYS A 75 8.88 5.93 -12.10
CA LYS A 75 10.36 5.97 -12.07
C LYS A 75 10.91 6.97 -11.08
N LEU A 76 10.31 8.15 -11.01
CA LEU A 76 10.81 9.26 -10.20
C LEU A 76 10.22 9.25 -8.79
N VAL A 77 9.03 8.68 -8.62
CA VAL A 77 8.37 8.56 -7.33
C VAL A 77 7.71 7.20 -7.23
N ALA A 78 8.49 6.18 -6.87
CA ALA A 78 7.92 4.91 -6.43
C ALA A 78 6.89 5.22 -5.32
N CYS A 79 5.63 4.92 -5.60
CA CYS A 79 4.46 5.21 -4.76
C CYS A 79 3.97 6.67 -4.68
N GLY A 80 4.35 7.57 -5.60
CA GLY A 80 3.76 8.92 -5.70
C GLY A 80 4.11 9.88 -4.56
N PHE A 81 4.23 9.38 -3.33
CA PHE A 81 4.81 9.97 -2.12
C PHE A 81 5.11 8.79 -1.16
N LYS A 82 6.40 8.54 -0.84
CA LYS A 82 6.92 7.61 0.21
C LYS A 82 6.93 6.09 -0.06
N ILE A 83 7.88 5.58 -0.87
CA ILE A 83 8.66 4.37 -0.53
C ILE A 83 10.09 4.57 -1.04
N SER A 84 11.11 4.16 -0.27
CA SER A 84 12.52 4.31 -0.64
C SER A 84 12.90 3.44 -1.85
N SER A 85 13.92 3.88 -2.58
CA SER A 85 14.46 3.27 -3.80
C SER A 85 14.90 1.81 -3.67
N GLU A 86 15.06 1.31 -2.45
CA GLU A 86 15.56 -0.04 -2.16
C GLU A 86 14.55 -1.14 -2.51
N TRP A 87 13.26 -0.81 -2.61
CA TRP A 87 12.21 -1.79 -2.94
C TRP A 87 12.09 -2.07 -4.46
N VAL A 88 12.49 -1.11 -5.30
CA VAL A 88 12.39 -1.17 -6.77
C VAL A 88 13.41 -2.14 -7.38
N VAL A 89 14.53 -2.38 -6.70
CA VAL A 89 15.65 -3.18 -7.23
C VAL A 89 15.40 -4.69 -7.12
N SER A 90 14.34 -5.15 -6.43
CA SER A 90 14.07 -6.59 -6.27
C SER A 90 13.37 -7.26 -7.45
N LYS A 91 13.00 -6.51 -8.50
CA LYS A 91 12.33 -7.06 -9.71
C LYS A 91 12.87 -6.52 -11.04
N ALA A 92 14.13 -6.12 -11.09
CA ALA A 92 14.85 -5.93 -12.35
C ALA A 92 15.69 -7.17 -12.68
#